data_AF-A0A9X5XIT1-F1
#
_entry.id   AF-A0A9X5XIT1-F1
#
_cell.length_a   1.000
_cell.length_b   1.000
_cell.length_c   1.000
_cell.angle_alpha   90.00
_cell.angle_beta   90.00
_cell.angle_gamma   90.00
#
_symmetry.space_group_name_H-M   'P 1'
#
loop_
_entity.id
_entity.type
_entity.pdbx_description
1 polymer ?
#
loop_
_entity_poly.entity_id
_entity_poly.type
_entity_poly.pdbx_seq_one_letter_code
_entity_poly.pdbx_strand_id
1 'polypeptide(L)'
;MTSLPSCAEQSASDACHLAAFGGFSLTQTRRELEELLGRIGRFGFFDEYTKHDITHIDAMLIKLDWLVTPQTREAMTPADWLLVVLSVYFHDLGMLVTKSEY
;
A
#
# COMPACT_ATOMS: atom_id res chain seq x y z
N MET A 1 0.45 -6.60 -16.92
CA MET A 1 -0.63 -6.42 -15.93
C MET A 1 -0.04 -6.76 -14.58
N THR A 2 0.28 -5.77 -13.76
CA THR A 2 0.68 -5.99 -12.37
C THR A 2 -0.57 -6.41 -11.60
N SER A 3 -0.65 -7.68 -11.25
CA SER A 3 -1.71 -8.23 -10.41
C SER A 3 -1.60 -7.67 -8.99
N LEU A 4 -2.73 -7.43 -8.33
CA LEU A 4 -2.79 -7.12 -6.90
C LEU A 4 -2.48 -8.38 -6.08
N PRO A 5 -1.32 -8.48 -5.40
CA PRO A 5 -0.83 -9.74 -4.86
C PRO A 5 -1.55 -10.23 -3.60
N SER A 6 -2.14 -9.33 -2.80
CA SER A 6 -2.75 -9.70 -1.52
C SER A 6 -4.28 -9.80 -1.55
N CYS A 7 -4.85 -10.61 -0.64
CA CYS A 7 -6.29 -10.69 -0.42
C CYS A 7 -6.89 -9.33 -0.02
N ALA A 8 -6.14 -8.54 0.76
CA ALA A 8 -6.52 -7.20 1.15
C ALA A 8 -6.68 -6.26 -0.06
N GLU A 9 -5.71 -6.26 -0.99
CA GLU A 9 -5.80 -5.45 -2.21
C GLU A 9 -6.91 -5.92 -3.14
N GLN A 10 -7.13 -7.23 -3.26
CA GLN A 10 -8.23 -7.78 -4.04
C GLN A 10 -9.57 -7.31 -3.47
N SER A 11 -9.76 -7.38 -2.16
CA SER A 11 -10.98 -6.91 -1.47
C SER A 11 -11.15 -5.39 -1.59
N ALA A 12 -10.05 -4.63 -1.54
CA ALA A 12 -10.05 -3.19 -1.75
C ALA A 12 -10.38 -2.79 -3.20
N SER A 13 -10.06 -3.64 -4.18
CA SER A 13 -10.31 -3.35 -5.59
C SER A 13 -11.81 -3.22 -5.90
N ASP A 14 -12.67 -3.93 -5.16
CA ASP A 14 -14.12 -3.83 -5.27
C ASP A 14 -14.64 -2.42 -4.93
N ALA A 15 -13.92 -1.67 -4.08
CA ALA A 15 -14.28 -0.29 -3.77
C ALA A 15 -14.19 0.63 -4.99
N CYS A 16 -13.33 0.32 -5.97
CA CYS A 16 -13.18 1.11 -7.19
C CYS A 16 -14.45 1.10 -8.06
N HIS A 17 -15.37 0.15 -7.82
CA HIS A 17 -16.67 0.08 -8.50
C HIS A 17 -17.77 0.89 -7.81
N LEU A 18 -17.54 1.40 -6.59
CA LEU A 18 -18.49 2.25 -5.90
C LEU A 18 -18.49 3.65 -6.54
N ALA A 19 -19.67 4.24 -6.71
CA ALA A 19 -19.82 5.57 -7.32
C ALA A 19 -18.99 6.65 -6.61
N ALA A 20 -18.81 6.53 -5.28
CA ALA A 20 -18.01 7.46 -4.48
C ALA A 20 -16.51 7.46 -4.83
N PHE A 21 -15.99 6.37 -5.40
CA PHE A 21 -14.60 6.22 -5.80
C PHE A 21 -14.44 6.18 -7.33
N GLY A 22 -15.43 6.70 -8.07
CA GLY A 22 -15.40 6.75 -9.52
C GLY A 22 -14.11 7.40 -10.06
N GLY A 23 -13.37 6.68 -10.90
CA GLY A 23 -12.12 7.14 -11.49
C GLY A 23 -10.87 6.82 -10.66
N PHE A 24 -11.00 6.29 -9.44
CA PHE A 24 -9.86 5.78 -8.68
C PHE A 24 -9.38 4.44 -9.25
N SER A 25 -8.05 4.24 -9.31
CA SER A 25 -7.44 3.00 -9.78
C SER A 25 -6.38 2.51 -8.80
N LEU A 26 -6.75 1.50 -8.00
CA LEU A 26 -5.83 0.90 -7.03
C LEU A 26 -4.55 0.34 -7.69
N THR A 27 -4.68 -0.24 -8.89
CA THR A 27 -3.54 -0.74 -9.67
C THR A 27 -2.58 0.36 -10.08
N GLN A 28 -3.11 1.50 -10.55
CA GLN A 28 -2.26 2.64 -10.92
C GLN A 28 -1.58 3.23 -9.68
N THR A 29 -2.32 3.41 -8.57
CA THR A 29 -1.76 3.88 -7.31
C THR A 29 -0.63 2.99 -6.80
N ARG A 30 -0.79 1.66 -6.85
CA ARG A 30 0.26 0.71 -6.46
C ARG A 30 1.53 0.89 -7.31
N ARG A 31 1.37 1.03 -8.63
CA ARG A 31 2.50 1.22 -9.55
C ARG A 31 3.25 2.52 -9.27
N GLU A 32 2.53 3.61 -9.03
CA GLU A 32 3.13 4.90 -8.68
C GLU A 32 3.85 4.82 -7.32
N LEU A 33 3.25 4.13 -6.35
CA LEU A 33 3.88 3.87 -5.06
C LEU A 33 5.20 3.11 -5.20
N GLU A 34 5.24 2.04 -5.99
CA GLU A 34 6.46 1.27 -6.24
C GLU A 34 7.58 2.15 -6.81
N GLU A 35 7.26 3.05 -7.75
CA GLU A 35 8.22 4.00 -8.28
C GLU A 35 8.72 4.99 -7.21
N LEU A 36 7.82 5.50 -6.35
CA LEU A 36 8.17 6.45 -5.29
C LEU A 36 9.04 5.80 -4.21
N LEU A 37 8.64 4.64 -3.70
CA LEU A 37 9.37 3.92 -2.66
C LEU A 37 10.74 3.46 -3.16
N GLY A 38 10.88 3.10 -4.44
CA GLY A 38 12.17 2.78 -5.06
C GLY A 38 13.17 3.93 -5.09
N ARG A 39 12.76 5.16 -4.73
CA ARG A 39 13.66 6.31 -4.59
C ARG A 39 14.19 6.48 -3.16
N ILE A 40 13.59 5.85 -2.16
CA ILE A 40 14.06 5.88 -0.77
C ILE A 40 15.43 5.20 -0.70
N GLY A 41 16.38 5.79 0.03
CA GLY A 41 17.74 5.25 0.19
C GLY A 41 18.68 5.47 -1.01
N ARG A 42 18.22 6.03 -2.14
CA ARG A 42 19.06 6.19 -3.36
C ARG A 42 20.31 7.06 -3.16
N PHE A 43 20.33 7.90 -2.12
CA PHE A 43 21.44 8.81 -1.80
C PHE A 43 22.21 8.45 -0.52
N GLY A 44 21.99 7.26 0.04
CA GLY A 44 22.63 6.83 1.29
C GLY A 44 21.96 7.37 2.55
N PHE A 45 20.79 8.01 2.43
CA PHE A 45 19.99 8.42 3.57
C PHE A 45 19.19 7.22 4.09
N PHE A 46 19.30 6.95 5.39
CA PHE A 46 18.56 5.86 6.06
C PHE A 46 18.94 4.46 5.59
N ASP A 47 20.15 4.24 5.06
CA ASP A 47 20.64 2.92 4.63
C ASP A 47 20.69 1.90 5.80
N GLU A 48 20.79 2.38 7.04
CA GLU A 48 20.75 1.57 8.26
C GLU A 48 19.32 1.27 8.74
N TYR A 49 18.32 2.03 8.28
CA TYR A 49 16.92 1.70 8.47
C TYR A 49 16.52 0.70 7.37
N THR A 50 15.62 -0.21 7.69
CA THR A 50 15.21 -1.34 6.85
C THR A 50 14.89 -0.97 5.39
N LYS A 51 14.86 -1.94 4.47
CA LYS A 51 14.39 -1.67 3.10
C LYS A 51 12.91 -1.28 3.14
N HIS A 52 12.59 -0.03 2.77
CA HIS A 52 11.22 0.49 2.67
C HIS A 52 10.76 0.58 1.21
N ASP A 53 11.16 -0.40 0.40
CA ASP A 53 10.70 -0.53 -0.98
C ASP A 53 9.35 -1.28 -1.04
N ILE A 54 8.84 -1.54 -2.25
CA ILE A 54 7.56 -2.23 -2.45
C ILE A 54 7.50 -3.62 -1.78
N THR A 55 8.65 -4.28 -1.55
CA THR A 55 8.67 -5.60 -0.92
C THR A 55 8.29 -5.55 0.55
N HIS A 56 8.55 -4.43 1.23
CA HIS A 56 8.11 -4.19 2.61
C HIS A 56 6.59 -4.00 2.66
N ILE A 57 6.02 -3.23 1.72
CA ILE A 57 4.56 -3.10 1.57
C ILE A 57 3.90 -4.46 1.36
N ASP A 58 4.45 -5.29 0.45
CA ASP A 58 3.92 -6.63 0.19
C ASP A 58 3.97 -7.52 1.43
N ALA A 59 5.07 -7.48 2.18
CA ALA A 59 5.21 -8.20 3.44
C ALA A 59 4.19 -7.74 4.49
N MET A 60 3.86 -6.44 4.54
CA MET A 60 2.86 -5.89 5.44
C MET A 60 1.44 -6.30 5.05
N LEU A 61 1.10 -6.25 3.76
CA LEU A 61 -0.21 -6.67 3.26
C LEU A 61 -0.47 -8.16 3.48
N ILE A 62 0.53 -9.02 3.27
CA ILE A 62 0.42 -10.46 3.56
C ILE A 62 0.13 -10.70 5.05
N LYS A 63 0.64 -9.85 5.96
CA LYS A 63 0.36 -10.01 7.40
C LYS A 63 -1.11 -9.74 7.74
N LEU A 64 -1.83 -8.99 6.92
CA LEU A 64 -3.27 -8.78 7.12
C LEU A 64 -4.05 -10.09 7.06
N ASP A 65 -3.58 -11.11 6.34
CA ASP A 65 -4.26 -12.41 6.22
C ASP A 65 -4.43 -13.12 7.57
N TRP A 66 -3.51 -12.91 8.51
CA TRP A 66 -3.58 -13.50 9.85
C TRP A 66 -3.93 -12.48 10.95
N LEU A 67 -3.65 -11.19 10.74
CA LEU A 67 -4.04 -10.12 11.66
C LEU A 67 -5.55 -9.86 11.63
N VAL A 68 -6.15 -9.86 10.44
CA VAL A 68 -7.59 -9.65 10.27
C VAL A 68 -8.30 -10.99 10.45
N THR A 69 -9.03 -11.13 11.55
CA THR A 69 -9.80 -12.34 11.85
C THR A 69 -10.91 -12.58 10.83
N PRO A 70 -11.40 -13.83 10.67
CA PRO A 70 -12.53 -14.11 9.78
C PRO A 70 -13.77 -13.26 10.08
N GLN A 71 -14.08 -13.05 11.35
CA GLN A 71 -15.23 -12.24 11.78
C GLN A 71 -15.07 -10.78 11.35
N THR A 72 -13.87 -10.21 11.46
CA THR A 72 -13.61 -8.85 10.98
C THR A 72 -13.65 -8.78 9.46
N ARG A 73 -13.10 -9.79 8.76
CA ARG A 73 -13.12 -9.87 7.29
C ARG A 73 -14.53 -9.87 6.74
N GLU A 74 -15.45 -10.61 7.37
CA GLU A 74 -16.87 -10.66 6.99
C GLU A 74 -17.61 -9.34 7.27
N ALA A 75 -17.19 -8.59 8.30
CA ALA A 75 -17.81 -7.32 8.66
C ALA A 75 -17.30 -6.12 7.85
N MET A 76 -16.09 -6.20 7.28
CA MET A 76 -15.48 -5.11 6.52
C MET A 76 -16.11 -4.94 5.15
N THR A 77 -16.45 -3.69 4.82
CA THR A 77 -16.87 -3.31 3.47
C THR A 77 -15.66 -3.16 2.54
N PRO A 78 -15.85 -3.14 1.21
CA PRO A 78 -14.77 -2.81 0.29
C PRO A 78 -14.09 -1.47 0.59
N ALA A 79 -14.85 -0.47 1.07
CA ALA A 79 -14.30 0.83 1.44
C ALA A 79 -13.38 0.76 2.66
N ASP A 80 -13.69 -0.08 3.64
CA ASP A 80 -12.81 -0.33 4.79
C ASP A 80 -11.51 -0.99 4.35
N TRP A 81 -11.59 -1.99 3.46
CA TRP A 81 -10.42 -2.62 2.86
C TRP A 81 -9.56 -1.62 2.09
N LEU A 82 -10.19 -0.75 1.30
CA LEU A 82 -9.48 0.31 0.59
C LEU A 82 -8.75 1.24 1.55
N LEU A 83 -9.39 1.69 2.63
CA LEU A 83 -8.77 2.54 3.65
C LEU A 83 -7.55 1.85 4.30
N VAL A 84 -7.66 0.58 4.67
CA VAL A 84 -6.54 -0.18 5.24
C VAL A 84 -5.40 -0.31 4.24
N VAL A 85 -5.68 -0.70 2.99
CA VAL A 85 -4.65 -0.86 1.95
C VAL A 85 -3.94 0.46 1.67
N LEU A 86 -4.67 1.57 1.54
CA LEU A 86 -4.07 2.90 1.35
C LEU A 86 -3.24 3.33 2.56
N SER A 87 -3.67 2.99 3.76
CA SER A 87 -2.90 3.26 4.98
C SER A 87 -1.58 2.51 4.98
N VAL A 88 -1.59 1.23 4.57
CA VAL A 88 -0.36 0.44 4.40
C VAL A 88 0.51 1.01 3.28
N TYR A 89 -0.07 1.36 2.12
CA TYR A 89 0.67 1.95 1.01
C TYR A 89 1.43 3.22 1.41
N PHE A 90 0.78 4.10 2.15
CA PHE A 90 1.30 5.45 2.39
C PHE A 90 2.05 5.61 3.71
N HIS A 91 2.12 4.58 4.55
CA HIS A 91 2.74 4.71 5.88
C HIS A 91 4.21 5.15 5.84
N ASP A 92 4.96 4.75 4.81
CA ASP A 92 6.37 5.07 4.65
C ASP A 92 6.66 6.23 3.69
N LEU A 93 5.63 6.85 3.09
CA LEU A 93 5.86 7.96 2.15
C LEU A 93 6.56 9.16 2.79
N GLY A 94 6.46 9.32 4.11
CA GLY A 94 7.20 10.34 4.85
C GLY A 94 8.73 10.16 4.84
N MET A 95 9.22 8.98 4.43
CA MET A 95 10.66 8.71 4.28
C MET A 95 11.20 9.13 2.92
N LEU A 96 10.34 9.57 1.98
CA LEU A 96 10.77 10.14 0.72
C LEU A 96 11.33 11.55 0.96
N VAL A 97 12.64 11.62 1.25
CA VAL A 97 13.34 12.87 1.52
C VAL A 97 14.23 13.29 0.36
N THR A 98 14.38 14.59 0.20
CA THR A 98 15.26 15.24 -0.76
C THR A 98 16.52 15.76 -0.09
N LYS A 99 17.57 15.99 -0.90
CA LYS A 99 18.80 16.68 -0.44
C LYS A 99 18.59 18.15 -0.06
N SER A 100 17.43 18.74 -0.33
CA SER A 100 17.12 20.11 0.11
C SER A 100 16.52 20.15 1.51
N GLU A 101 15.97 19.03 1.98
CA GLU A 101 15.35 18.91 3.30
C GLU A 101 16.38 18.54 4.40
N TYR A 102 17.57 18.08 4.01
CA TYR A 102 18.71 17.69 4.86
C TYR A 102 20.01 18.31 4.33
#